data_AF-A0A4S3B895-F1
#
_entry.id   AF-A0A4S3B895-F1
#
_cell.length_a   1.000
_cell.length_b   1.000
_cell.length_c   1.000
_cell.angle_alpha   90.00
_cell.angle_beta   90.00
_cell.angle_gamma   90.00
#
_symmetry.space_group_name_H-M   'P 1'
#
loop_
_entity.id
_entity.type
_entity.pdbx_description
1 polymer ?
#
loop_
_entity_poly.entity_id
_entity_poly.type
_entity_poly.pdbx_seq_one_letter_code
_entity_poly.pdbx_strand_id
1 'polypeptide(L)'
;MEKIKIYHSTELLSGGCNACVNVNVDMYRIEINEIVRPLENLDVLSIITIVALANGFRQQQEYDIDEDYDIFKKSGVEVSVHDDMTGWRFVKGNQSFTALKKYENPAELFQVINQLLITYFELEEKNFELNQGEK
;
A
#
# COMPACT_ATOMS: atom_id res chain seq x y z
N MET A 1 16.95 9.21 3.49
CA MET A 1 15.47 9.21 3.43
C MET A 1 15.03 9.46 2.00
N GLU A 2 14.58 8.40 1.33
CA GLU A 2 13.99 8.46 -0.01
C GLU A 2 12.62 9.17 0.05
N LYS A 3 12.31 9.97 -0.96
CA LYS A 3 11.06 10.72 -1.06
C LYS A 3 10.06 9.97 -1.94
N ILE A 4 8.85 9.79 -1.44
CA ILE A 4 7.74 9.12 -2.13
C ILE A 4 6.61 10.13 -2.26
N LYS A 5 6.18 10.39 -3.50
CA LYS A 5 5.06 11.30 -3.75
C LYS A 5 3.84 10.49 -4.14
N ILE A 6 2.70 10.79 -3.52
CA ILE A 6 1.40 10.23 -3.86
C ILE A 6 0.57 11.36 -4.46
N TYR A 7 -0.06 11.08 -5.58
CA TYR A 7 -0.91 12.01 -6.31
C TYR A 7 -2.34 11.52 -6.21
N HIS A 8 -3.24 12.42 -5.82
CA HIS A 8 -4.66 12.17 -5.71
C HIS A 8 -5.41 13.05 -6.73
N SER A 9 -6.26 12.40 -7.52
CA SER A 9 -7.17 13.07 -8.46
C SER A 9 -8.55 12.42 -8.34
N THR A 10 -9.60 13.24 -8.38
CA THR A 10 -10.97 12.75 -8.43
C THR A 10 -11.50 12.95 -9.84
N GLU A 11 -11.90 11.86 -10.50
CA GLU A 11 -12.56 11.93 -11.81
C GLU A 11 -14.05 11.67 -11.68
N LEU A 12 -14.83 12.39 -12.48
CA LEU A 12 -16.26 12.17 -12.60
C LEU A 12 -16.49 11.12 -13.69
N LEU A 13 -16.77 9.88 -13.28
CA LEU A 13 -17.21 8.86 -14.21
C LEU A 13 -18.70 9.06 -14.49
N SER A 14 -19.00 9.43 -15.73
CA SER A 14 -20.36 9.41 -16.26
C SER A 14 -20.68 8.01 -16.76
N GLY A 15 -21.77 7.42 -16.27
CA GLY A 15 -22.22 6.12 -16.76
C GLY A 15 -22.61 6.22 -18.23
N GLY A 16 -22.27 5.20 -19.03
CA GLY A 16 -22.57 5.18 -20.48
C GLY A 16 -24.06 5.13 -20.85
N CYS A 17 -24.95 5.13 -19.86
CA CYS A 17 -26.39 5.25 -20.02
C CYS A 17 -26.84 6.62 -19.47
N ASN A 18 -27.67 7.34 -20.23
CA ASN A 18 -28.21 8.66 -19.89
C ASN A 18 -29.05 8.71 -18.60
N ALA A 19 -29.32 7.57 -17.96
CA ALA A 19 -30.01 7.45 -16.68
C ALA A 19 -29.07 7.16 -15.49
N CYS A 20 -27.78 6.90 -15.73
CA CYS A 20 -26.83 6.61 -14.67
C CYS A 20 -26.34 7.90 -14.01
N VAL A 21 -26.30 7.90 -12.68
CA VAL A 21 -25.76 8.99 -11.88
C VAL A 21 -24.24 9.04 -12.08
N ASN A 22 -23.70 10.24 -12.24
CA ASN A 22 -22.25 10.43 -12.27
C ASN A 22 -21.66 10.09 -10.90
N VAL A 23 -20.61 9.28 -10.88
CA VAL A 23 -19.91 8.90 -9.65
C VAL A 23 -18.52 9.50 -9.66
N ASN A 24 -18.15 10.13 -8.54
CA ASN A 24 -16.77 10.54 -8.32
C ASN A 24 -15.95 9.30 -7.96
N VAL A 25 -14.82 9.13 -8.65
CA VAL A 25 -13.87 8.07 -8.37
C VAL A 25 -12.54 8.71 -8.02
N ASP A 26 -12.04 8.38 -6.84
CA ASP A 26 -10.71 8.75 -6.42
C ASP A 26 -9.70 7.83 -7.11
N MET A 27 -8.69 8.44 -7.70
CA MET A 27 -7.54 7.72 -8.23
C MET A 27 -6.27 8.18 -7.53
N TYR A 28 -5.43 7.21 -7.25
CA TYR A 28 -4.13 7.43 -6.65
C TYR A 28 -3.02 6.96 -7.58
N ARG A 29 -1.92 7.71 -7.59
CA ARG A 29 -0.68 7.32 -8.23
C ARG A 29 0.47 7.54 -7.26
N ILE A 30 1.46 6.68 -7.29
CA ILE A 30 2.64 6.77 -6.43
C ILE A 30 3.90 6.91 -7.30
N GLU A 31 4.74 7.87 -6.97
CA GLU A 31 6.04 8.09 -7.58
C GLU A 31 7.14 7.63 -6.62
N ILE A 32 7.95 6.68 -7.09
CA ILE A 32 9.16 6.21 -6.41
C ILE A 32 10.28 6.17 -7.45
N ASN A 33 11.41 6.83 -7.16
CA ASN A 33 12.57 6.92 -8.07
C ASN A 33 12.18 7.39 -9.48
N GLU A 34 11.38 8.46 -9.55
CA GLU A 34 10.85 9.08 -10.79
C GLU A 34 9.86 8.20 -11.58
N ILE A 35 9.67 6.94 -11.21
CA ILE A 35 8.73 6.02 -11.84
C ILE A 35 7.36 6.17 -11.18
N VAL A 36 6.34 6.41 -12.00
CA VAL A 36 4.94 6.53 -11.58
C VAL A 36 4.25 5.18 -11.72
N ARG A 37 3.53 4.76 -10.69
CA ARG A 37 2.73 3.54 -10.69
C ARG A 37 1.31 3.85 -10.24
N PRO A 38 0.29 3.16 -10.78
CA PRO A 38 -1.05 3.23 -10.21
C PRO A 38 -1.01 2.71 -8.77
N LEU A 39 -1.73 3.40 -7.88
CA LEU A 39 -1.96 2.97 -6.51
C LEU A 39 -3.45 2.67 -6.40
N GLU A 40 -3.80 1.44 -6.01
CA GLU A 40 -5.20 1.01 -5.98
C GLU A 40 -6.01 1.84 -4.97
N ASN A 41 -5.51 1.93 -3.74
CA ASN A 41 -6.12 2.71 -2.67
C ASN A 41 -5.06 3.42 -1.84
N LEU A 42 -5.44 4.51 -1.17
CA LEU A 42 -4.60 5.17 -0.16
C LEU A 42 -4.67 4.40 1.17
N ASP A 43 -4.07 3.21 1.20
CA ASP A 43 -4.01 2.34 2.38
C ASP A 43 -2.62 1.70 2.58
N VAL A 44 -2.46 1.00 3.71
CA VAL A 44 -1.20 0.40 4.13
C VAL A 44 -0.72 -0.66 3.13
N LEU A 45 -1.61 -1.56 2.70
CA LEU A 45 -1.24 -2.70 1.87
C LEU A 45 -0.81 -2.24 0.47
N SER A 46 -1.59 -1.36 -0.15
CA SER A 46 -1.34 -0.84 -1.49
C SER A 46 0.02 -0.12 -1.56
N ILE A 47 0.31 0.72 -0.55
CA ILE A 47 1.58 1.46 -0.51
C ILE A 47 2.75 0.53 -0.19
N ILE A 48 2.65 -0.33 0.83
CA ILE A 48 3.73 -1.25 1.19
C ILE A 48 4.08 -2.16 0.03
N THR A 49 3.09 -2.69 -0.69
CA THR A 49 3.32 -3.57 -1.84
C THR A 49 4.20 -2.87 -2.87
N ILE A 50 3.83 -1.66 -3.28
CA ILE A 50 4.60 -0.92 -4.29
C ILE A 50 6.00 -0.54 -3.78
N VAL A 51 6.11 -0.09 -2.53
CA VAL A 51 7.40 0.28 -1.92
C VAL A 51 8.32 -0.92 -1.78
N ALA A 52 7.83 -2.05 -1.28
CA ALA A 52 8.60 -3.27 -1.12
C ALA A 52 9.12 -3.78 -2.47
N LEU A 53 8.24 -3.84 -3.49
CA LEU A 53 8.62 -4.24 -4.85
C LEU A 53 9.66 -3.29 -5.46
N ALA A 54 9.48 -1.97 -5.30
CA ALA A 54 10.46 -0.97 -5.75
C ALA A 54 11.82 -1.11 -5.05
N ASN A 55 11.84 -1.62 -3.81
CA ASN A 55 13.05 -1.89 -3.04
C ASN A 55 13.56 -3.34 -3.24
N GLY A 56 13.09 -4.06 -4.26
CA GLY A 56 13.64 -5.35 -4.70
C GLY A 56 13.08 -6.57 -3.95
N PHE A 57 12.01 -6.43 -3.18
CA PHE A 57 11.24 -7.58 -2.73
C PHE A 57 10.52 -8.24 -3.90
N ARG A 58 10.30 -9.54 -3.80
CA ARG A 58 9.38 -10.28 -4.66
C ARG A 58 8.16 -10.64 -3.85
N GLN A 59 6.98 -10.42 -4.43
CA GLN A 59 5.71 -10.87 -3.88
C GLN A 59 5.34 -12.23 -4.50
N GLN A 60 4.83 -13.13 -3.67
CA GLN A 60 4.23 -14.39 -4.07
C GLN A 60 2.96 -14.59 -3.25
N GLN A 61 1.88 -15.03 -3.88
CA GLN A 61 0.69 -15.48 -3.18
C GLN A 61 0.88 -16.95 -2.78
N GLU A 62 0.63 -17.27 -1.52
CA GLU A 62 0.52 -18.64 -1.03
C GLU A 62 -0.94 -19.01 -0.84
N TYR A 63 -1.25 -20.26 -1.18
CA TYR A 63 -2.59 -20.83 -1.08
C TYR A 63 -2.58 -21.88 0.01
N ASP A 64 -3.23 -21.59 1.14
CA ASP A 64 -3.42 -22.53 2.24
C ASP A 64 -4.88 -22.99 2.30
N ILE A 65 -5.13 -24.09 3.00
CA ILE A 65 -6.48 -24.64 3.20
C ILE A 65 -7.34 -23.64 4.01
N ASP A 66 -6.72 -22.92 4.94
CA ASP A 66 -7.39 -22.00 5.84
C ASP A 66 -7.57 -20.61 5.22
N GLU A 67 -6.50 -20.03 4.67
CA GLU A 67 -6.52 -18.71 4.02
C GLU A 67 -5.41 -18.55 2.98
N ASP A 68 -5.70 -17.78 1.93
CA ASP A 68 -4.69 -17.31 0.99
C ASP A 68 -4.00 -16.07 1.58
N TYR A 69 -2.69 -15.95 1.40
CA TYR A 69 -1.93 -14.83 1.92
C TYR A 69 -0.75 -14.45 1.03
N ASP A 70 -0.28 -13.22 1.15
CA ASP A 70 0.86 -12.72 0.39
C ASP A 70 2.16 -12.92 1.18
N ILE A 71 3.25 -13.28 0.49
CA ILE A 71 4.61 -13.28 1.05
C ILE A 71 5.51 -12.36 0.24
N PHE A 72 6.23 -11.49 0.95
CA PHE A 72 7.29 -10.65 0.43
C PHE A 72 8.66 -11.22 0.85
N LYS A 73 9.54 -11.50 -0.12
CA LYS A 73 10.89 -12.04 0.14
C LYS A 73 12.00 -11.18 -0.48
N LYS A 74 13.07 -10.92 0.30
CA LYS A 74 14.33 -10.30 -0.17
C LYS A 74 15.49 -10.67 0.76
N SER A 75 16.56 -11.24 0.23
CA SER A 75 17.85 -11.41 0.94
C SER A 75 17.75 -11.95 2.38
N GLY A 76 16.91 -12.96 2.63
CA GLY A 76 16.71 -13.55 3.97
C GLY A 76 15.65 -12.85 4.83
N VAL A 77 15.10 -11.72 4.38
CA VAL A 77 13.88 -11.13 4.93
C VAL A 77 12.67 -11.76 4.27
N GLU A 78 11.74 -12.24 5.10
CA GLU A 78 10.46 -12.78 4.70
C GLU A 78 9.37 -12.15 5.56
N VAL A 79 8.35 -11.57 4.91
CA VAL A 79 7.19 -10.97 5.58
C VAL A 79 5.94 -11.54 4.93
N SER A 80 5.08 -12.19 5.71
CA SER A 80 3.76 -12.60 5.25
C SER A 80 2.70 -11.58 5.64
N VAL A 81 1.68 -11.41 4.79
CA VAL A 81 0.58 -10.49 4.98
C VAL A 81 -0.73 -11.24 4.82
N HIS A 82 -1.51 -11.25 5.90
CA HIS A 82 -2.77 -11.97 5.99
C HIS A 82 -3.94 -10.97 6.05
N ASP A 83 -5.04 -11.32 5.40
CA ASP A 83 -6.29 -10.57 5.50
C ASP A 83 -7.07 -11.00 6.75
N ASP A 84 -6.92 -10.26 7.85
CA ASP A 84 -7.69 -10.49 9.06
C ASP A 84 -8.98 -9.64 9.05
N MET A 85 -10.00 -10.09 9.80
CA MET A 85 -11.26 -9.35 9.97
C MET A 85 -11.07 -7.89 10.43
N THR A 86 -9.99 -7.62 11.17
CA THR A 86 -9.71 -6.31 11.78
C THR A 86 -8.71 -5.47 10.99
N GLY A 87 -8.03 -6.03 9.98
CA GLY A 87 -6.89 -5.36 9.36
C GLY A 87 -5.97 -6.26 8.54
N TRP A 88 -4.86 -5.69 8.13
CA TRP A 88 -3.78 -6.41 7.45
C TRP A 88 -2.75 -6.84 8.49
N ARG A 89 -2.61 -8.16 8.70
CA ARG A 89 -1.66 -8.72 9.66
C ARG A 89 -0.34 -9.04 8.98
N PHE A 90 0.69 -8.29 9.33
CA PHE A 90 2.06 -8.49 8.91
C PHE A 90 2.77 -9.42 9.91
N VAL A 91 3.44 -10.45 9.42
CA VAL A 91 4.18 -11.41 10.25
C VAL A 91 5.61 -11.54 9.74
N LYS A 92 6.57 -11.53 10.68
CA LYS A 92 7.99 -11.78 10.42
C LYS A 92 8.57 -12.58 11.58
N GLY A 93 8.87 -13.86 11.33
CA GLY A 93 9.29 -14.77 12.39
C GLY A 93 8.26 -14.83 13.52
N ASN A 94 8.65 -14.46 14.74
CA ASN A 94 7.76 -14.47 15.91
C ASN A 94 7.06 -13.12 16.16
N GLN A 95 7.28 -12.12 15.30
CA GLN A 95 6.66 -10.80 15.43
C GLN A 95 5.44 -10.69 14.52
N SER A 96 4.38 -10.06 15.02
CA SER A 96 3.21 -9.72 14.22
C SER A 96 2.68 -8.33 14.56
N PHE A 97 2.08 -7.67 13.57
CA PHE A 97 1.42 -6.38 13.70
C PHE A 97 0.23 -6.33 12.76
N THR A 98 -0.93 -5.93 13.27
CA THR A 98 -2.14 -5.76 12.47
C THR A 98 -2.39 -4.27 12.23
N ALA A 99 -2.25 -3.85 10.98
CA ALA A 99 -2.57 -2.50 10.53
C ALA A 99 -4.06 -2.39 10.18
N LEU A 100 -4.68 -1.23 10.40
CA LEU A 100 -6.07 -1.02 9.98
C LEU A 100 -6.18 -1.04 8.45
N LYS A 101 -7.33 -1.48 7.92
CA LYS A 101 -7.58 -1.46 6.47
C LYS A 101 -7.68 -0.05 5.91
N LYS A 102 -8.09 0.91 6.74
CA LYS A 102 -8.26 2.31 6.36
C LYS A 102 -7.86 3.23 7.51
N TYR A 103 -7.23 4.34 7.17
CA TYR A 103 -6.90 5.44 8.06
C TYR A 103 -7.56 6.71 7.52
N GLU A 104 -8.22 7.48 8.38
CA GLU A 104 -8.84 8.75 7.97
C GLU A 104 -7.80 9.88 7.87
N ASN A 105 -6.71 9.79 8.63
CA ASN A 105 -5.62 10.75 8.63
C ASN A 105 -4.41 10.20 7.85
N PRO A 106 -4.02 10.80 6.70
CA PRO A 106 -2.86 10.38 5.94
C PRO A 106 -1.54 10.43 6.73
N ALA A 107 -1.40 11.33 7.70
CA ALA A 107 -0.19 11.40 8.51
C ALA A 107 -0.03 10.15 9.40
N GLU A 108 -1.13 9.67 10.00
CA GLU A 108 -1.14 8.44 10.79
C GLU A 108 -0.89 7.21 9.90
N LEU A 109 -1.48 7.19 8.71
CA LEU A 109 -1.22 6.16 7.70
C LEU A 109 0.28 6.06 7.39
N PHE A 110 0.93 7.19 7.09
CA PHE A 110 2.36 7.21 6.72
C PHE A 110 3.26 6.84 7.90
N GLN A 111 2.89 7.18 9.13
CA GLN A 111 3.61 6.73 10.32
C GLN A 111 3.57 5.20 10.46
N VAL A 112 2.40 4.59 10.31
CA VAL A 112 2.24 3.13 10.36
C VAL A 112 3.02 2.44 9.24
N ILE A 113 2.97 3.00 8.03
CA ILE A 113 3.75 2.48 6.89
C ILE A 113 5.24 2.53 7.21
N ASN A 114 5.77 3.67 7.68
CA ASN A 114 7.18 3.77 8.04
C ASN A 114 7.58 2.78 9.15
N GLN A 115 6.72 2.58 10.16
CA GLN A 115 6.96 1.59 11.21
C GLN A 115 7.08 0.17 10.62
N LEU A 116 6.19 -0.20 9.70
CA LEU A 116 6.20 -1.50 9.03
C LEU A 116 7.43 -1.65 8.11
N LEU A 117 7.77 -0.63 7.33
CA LEU A 117 8.93 -0.63 6.44
C LEU A 117 10.23 -0.85 7.22
N ILE A 118 10.39 -0.19 8.37
CA ILE A 118 11.59 -0.30 9.20
C ILE A 118 11.62 -1.66 9.91
N THR A 119 10.53 -2.04 10.58
CA THR A 119 10.54 -3.19 11.50
C THR A 119 10.46 -4.53 10.75
N TYR A 120 9.60 -4.60 9.73
CA TYR A 120 9.33 -5.85 9.02
C TYR A 120 10.19 -5.95 7.75
N PHE A 121 10.21 -4.90 6.93
CA PHE A 121 10.93 -4.94 5.65
C PHE A 121 12.40 -4.54 5.72
N GLU A 122 12.91 -4.10 6.90
CA GLU A 122 14.30 -3.64 7.09
C GLU A 122 14.70 -2.55 6.08
N LEU A 123 13.76 -1.68 5.73
CA LEU A 123 13.96 -0.55 4.85
C LEU A 123 14.15 0.73 5.65
N GLU A 124 14.88 1.68 5.08
CA GLU A 124 14.97 3.02 5.65
C GLU A 124 13.60 3.73 5.64
N GLU A 125 13.42 4.64 6.59
CA GLU A 125 12.30 5.57 6.63
C GLU A 125 12.16 6.32 5.29
N LYS A 126 10.90 6.52 4.88
CA LYS A 126 10.51 7.21 3.66
C LYS A 126 9.79 8.52 4.02
N ASN A 127 10.03 9.54 3.21
CA ASN A 127 9.29 10.80 3.30
C ASN A 127 8.10 10.77 2.34
N PHE A 128 6.89 10.62 2.87
CA PHE A 128 5.66 10.60 2.08
C PHE A 128 5.07 12.00 1.93
N GLU A 129 4.76 12.38 0.69
CA GLU A 129 4.06 13.60 0.37
C GLU A 129 2.78 13.31 -0.42
N LEU A 130 1.64 13.76 0.08
CA LEU A 130 0.36 13.67 -0.61
C LEU A 130 0.10 14.98 -1.37
N ASN A 131 0.06 14.89 -2.70
CA ASN A 131 -0.18 16.01 -3.61
C ASN A 131 -1.56 15.89 -4.25
N GLN A 132 -2.19 17.04 -4.47
CA GLN A 132 -3.45 17.16 -5.20
C GLN A 132 -3.16 17.40 -6.69
N GLY A 133 -3.87 16.68 -7.57
CA GLY A 133 -3.77 16.80 -9.02
C GLY A 133 -2.99 15.67 -9.70
N GLU A 134 -2.90 15.76 -11.03
CA GLU A 134 -2.20 14.79 -11.87
C GLU A 134 -0.68 15.03 -11.87
N LYS A 135 0.11 13.96 -12.09
CA LYS A 135 1.56 14.05 -12.31
C LYS A 135 1.89 13.93 -13.79
#